data_AF-A0A1Q7BJX8-F1
#
_entry.id   AF-A0A1Q7BJX8-F1
#
_cell.length_a   1.000
_cell.length_b   1.000
_cell.length_c   1.000
_cell.angle_alpha   90.00
_cell.angle_beta   90.00
_cell.angle_gamma   90.00
#
_symmetry.space_group_name_H-M   'P 1'
#
loop_
_entity.id
_entity.type
_entity.pdbx_description
1 polymer ?
#
loop_
_entity_poly.entity_id
_entity_poly.type
_entity_poly.pdbx_seq_one_letter_code
_entity_poly.pdbx_strand_id
1 'polypeptide(L)'
;MHEYIVVDAFARQPLDGNPVAVFFDSEDLDPGRMQRIAREMNLSEVTFVLPAERGGDARIRIFTPVNELPFAGHPMLGTAVALGQTLKQDRLLLETAMGDIPFELTATEDDEAVRVWMAQPIPTWQPYEHQVDLLAALGVEAATVPIEVYRNGPRHVFVGLPNVAALSALHPDHRALSAFPDMAANCFAGSGTRWRMRMFSPAYGVVEDAATGSAAGPLAIHVARYGLARYGQDIEILQGVEIRRPSLMTATVDGTGEHVRSVRVGGHGVVIARGTIFV
;
A
#
# COMPACT_ATOMS: atom_id res chain seq x y z
N MET A 1 -2.98 -25.23 -12.70
CA MET A 1 -2.17 -24.36 -13.57
C MET A 1 -2.85 -23.02 -13.58
N HIS A 2 -2.15 -21.96 -13.20
CA HIS A 2 -2.74 -20.62 -13.12
C HIS A 2 -1.88 -19.62 -13.85
N GLU A 3 -2.51 -18.79 -14.67
CA GLU A 3 -1.87 -17.63 -15.26
C GLU A 3 -1.71 -16.54 -14.20
N TYR A 4 -0.60 -15.80 -14.30
CA TYR A 4 -0.38 -14.63 -13.48
C TYR A 4 0.23 -13.49 -14.28
N ILE A 5 -0.06 -12.27 -13.83
CA ILE A 5 0.58 -11.04 -14.29
C ILE A 5 1.32 -10.41 -13.13
N VAL A 6 2.52 -9.88 -13.38
CA VAL A 6 3.23 -9.03 -12.42
C VAL A 6 3.05 -7.58 -12.83
N VAL A 7 2.59 -6.75 -11.90
CA VAL A 7 2.41 -5.31 -12.07
C VAL A 7 3.30 -4.58 -11.08
N ASP A 8 4.11 -3.65 -11.58
CA ASP A 8 4.78 -2.66 -10.73
C ASP A 8 3.77 -1.54 -10.41
N ALA A 9 3.21 -1.58 -9.21
CA ALA A 9 2.24 -0.59 -8.73
C ALA A 9 2.94 0.68 -8.23
N PHE A 10 2.28 1.81 -8.39
CA PHE A 10 2.81 3.17 -8.12
C PHE A 10 4.05 3.54 -8.94
N ALA A 11 4.16 2.96 -10.14
CA ALA A 11 5.21 3.23 -11.12
C ALA A 11 4.66 3.52 -12.51
N ARG A 12 5.42 4.33 -13.25
CA ARG A 12 5.21 4.53 -14.69
C ARG A 12 6.12 3.66 -15.54
N GLN A 13 7.30 3.33 -15.02
CA GLN A 13 8.30 2.54 -15.73
C GLN A 13 8.46 1.18 -15.06
N PRO A 14 8.67 0.11 -15.84
CA PRO A 14 9.05 -1.18 -15.28
C PRO A 14 10.28 -1.06 -14.37
N LEU A 15 10.33 -1.88 -13.34
CA LEU A 15 11.42 -1.96 -12.35
C LEU A 15 11.46 -0.82 -11.31
N ASP A 16 10.57 0.16 -11.41
CA ASP A 16 10.22 1.08 -10.32
C ASP A 16 9.01 0.54 -9.53
N GLY A 17 8.51 1.28 -8.53
CA GLY A 17 7.25 0.89 -7.88
C GLY A 17 7.36 -0.33 -6.97
N ASN A 18 6.21 -0.90 -6.62
CA ASN A 18 6.09 -2.09 -5.78
C ASN A 18 5.43 -3.23 -6.55
N PRO A 19 6.12 -4.36 -6.77
CA PRO A 19 5.60 -5.44 -7.61
C PRO A 19 4.55 -6.24 -6.86
N VAL A 20 3.44 -6.55 -7.54
CA VAL A 20 2.44 -7.53 -7.10
C VAL A 20 2.24 -8.57 -8.20
N ALA A 21 2.23 -9.85 -7.82
CA ALA A 21 1.79 -10.93 -8.70
C ALA A 21 0.30 -11.17 -8.52
N VAL A 22 -0.45 -11.17 -9.62
CA VAL A 22 -1.90 -11.31 -9.66
C VAL A 22 -2.23 -12.61 -10.38
N PHE A 23 -2.74 -13.59 -9.63
CA PHE A 23 -3.17 -14.89 -10.15
C PHE A 23 -4.66 -14.84 -10.51
N PHE A 24 -4.99 -15.30 -11.72
CA PHE A 24 -6.36 -15.40 -12.22
C PHE A 24 -6.96 -16.78 -11.89
N ASP A 25 -8.28 -16.89 -12.04
CA ASP A 25 -9.05 -18.15 -11.97
C ASP A 25 -8.59 -19.04 -10.79
N SER A 26 -8.67 -18.49 -9.58
CA SER A 26 -8.06 -19.06 -8.38
C SER A 26 -9.07 -19.72 -7.42
N GLU A 27 -10.29 -20.03 -7.87
CA GLU A 27 -11.35 -20.64 -7.04
C GLU A 27 -11.08 -22.08 -6.60
N ASP A 28 -10.20 -22.80 -7.30
CA ASP A 28 -9.76 -24.15 -6.96
C ASP A 28 -8.58 -24.16 -5.96
N LEU A 29 -7.98 -23.01 -5.68
CA LEU A 29 -6.89 -22.87 -4.73
C LEU A 29 -7.42 -22.66 -3.30
N ASP A 30 -7.12 -23.59 -2.40
CA ASP A 30 -7.40 -23.40 -0.98
C ASP A 30 -6.49 -22.32 -0.34
N PRO A 31 -6.88 -21.71 0.80
CA PRO A 31 -6.08 -20.70 1.50
C PRO A 31 -4.63 -21.11 1.79
N GLY A 32 -4.40 -22.38 2.14
CA GLY A 32 -3.06 -22.90 2.44
C GLY A 32 -2.19 -22.99 1.19
N ARG A 33 -2.78 -23.35 0.04
CA ARG A 33 -2.10 -23.31 -1.26
C ARG A 33 -1.78 -21.87 -1.67
N MET A 34 -2.72 -20.94 -1.54
CA MET A 34 -2.51 -19.51 -1.81
C MET A 34 -1.34 -18.94 -0.99
N GLN A 35 -1.30 -19.21 0.31
CA GLN A 35 -0.21 -18.76 1.20
C GLN A 35 1.15 -19.33 0.78
N ARG A 36 1.19 -20.60 0.34
CA ARG A 36 2.43 -21.24 -0.14
C ARG A 36 2.91 -20.63 -1.46
N ILE A 37 1.99 -20.30 -2.37
CA ILE A 37 2.33 -19.60 -3.63
C ILE A 37 2.85 -18.20 -3.31
N ALA A 38 2.20 -17.45 -2.41
CA ALA A 38 2.68 -16.14 -1.99
C ALA A 38 4.11 -16.19 -1.45
N ARG A 39 4.41 -17.20 -0.62
CA ARG A 39 5.77 -17.46 -0.12
C ARG A 39 6.75 -17.84 -1.23
N GLU A 40 6.33 -18.63 -2.22
CA GLU A 40 7.16 -19.04 -3.36
C GLU A 40 7.53 -17.84 -4.25
N MET A 41 6.56 -16.96 -4.53
CA MET A 41 6.78 -15.75 -5.32
C MET A 41 7.67 -14.73 -4.59
N ASN A 42 7.58 -14.70 -3.26
CA ASN A 42 8.41 -13.88 -2.37
C ASN A 42 8.45 -12.38 -2.75
N LEU A 43 7.39 -11.88 -3.36
CA LEU A 43 7.09 -10.45 -3.46
C LEU A 43 6.47 -9.98 -2.15
N SER A 44 6.36 -8.65 -1.95
CA SER A 44 5.70 -8.09 -0.75
C SER A 44 4.30 -8.67 -0.58
N GLU A 45 3.55 -8.76 -1.68
CA GLU A 45 2.24 -9.41 -1.71
C GLU A 45 1.96 -10.10 -3.05
N VAL A 46 1.05 -11.08 -2.97
CA VAL A 46 0.43 -11.77 -4.10
C VAL A 46 -1.09 -11.69 -3.94
N THR A 47 -1.80 -11.49 -5.04
CA THR A 47 -3.26 -11.47 -5.06
C THR A 47 -3.82 -12.64 -5.87
N PHE A 48 -4.98 -13.12 -5.42
CA PHE A 48 -5.73 -14.18 -6.08
C PHE A 48 -7.10 -13.64 -6.44
N VAL A 49 -7.42 -13.71 -7.73
CA VAL A 49 -8.71 -13.29 -8.29
C VAL A 49 -9.66 -14.47 -8.22
N LEU A 50 -10.80 -14.24 -7.57
CA LEU A 50 -11.88 -15.21 -7.37
C LEU A 50 -13.18 -14.66 -7.97
N PRO A 51 -14.16 -15.52 -8.26
CA PRO A 51 -15.51 -15.09 -8.57
C PRO A 51 -16.07 -14.17 -7.48
N ALA A 52 -16.75 -13.11 -7.93
CA ALA A 52 -17.47 -12.19 -7.05
C ALA A 52 -18.62 -12.88 -6.30
N GLU A 53 -18.89 -12.47 -5.06
CA GLU A 53 -19.93 -13.02 -4.20
C GLU A 53 -21.02 -12.00 -3.83
N ARG A 54 -20.74 -10.70 -3.99
CA ARG A 54 -21.58 -9.57 -3.57
C ARG A 54 -21.95 -8.63 -4.72
N GLY A 55 -21.70 -9.05 -5.96
CA GLY A 55 -22.06 -8.29 -7.16
C GLY A 55 -20.99 -7.30 -7.62
N GLY A 56 -19.76 -7.39 -7.11
CA GLY A 56 -18.59 -6.75 -7.71
C GLY A 56 -18.12 -7.48 -8.98
N ASP A 57 -17.02 -7.00 -9.56
CA ASP A 57 -16.41 -7.60 -10.76
C ASP A 57 -15.56 -8.83 -10.42
N ALA A 58 -14.90 -8.82 -9.25
CA ALA A 58 -14.14 -9.96 -8.74
C ALA A 58 -13.94 -9.85 -7.22
N ARG A 59 -13.70 -10.98 -6.57
CA ARG A 59 -13.27 -11.05 -5.17
C ARG A 59 -11.78 -11.30 -5.08
N ILE A 60 -11.09 -10.49 -4.29
CA ILE A 60 -9.64 -10.51 -4.20
C ILE A 60 -9.23 -10.95 -2.80
N ARG A 61 -8.32 -11.93 -2.75
CA ARG A 61 -7.59 -12.29 -1.53
C ARG A 61 -6.13 -11.88 -1.68
N ILE A 62 -5.54 -11.39 -0.59
CA ILE A 62 -4.23 -10.74 -0.59
C ILE A 62 -3.35 -11.44 0.44
N PHE A 63 -2.19 -11.91 0.00
CA PHE A 63 -1.26 -12.64 0.86
C PHE A 63 0.12 -12.02 0.79
N THR A 64 0.69 -11.73 1.96
CA THR A 64 2.14 -11.58 2.11
C THR A 64 2.79 -12.97 2.06
N PRO A 65 4.13 -13.07 2.08
CA PRO A 65 4.81 -14.36 2.23
C PRO A 65 4.45 -15.13 3.51
N VAL A 66 3.88 -14.47 4.53
CA VAL A 66 3.68 -15.05 5.86
C VAL A 66 2.23 -15.03 6.37
N ASN A 67 1.36 -14.17 5.84
CA ASN A 67 -0.04 -14.08 6.28
C ASN A 67 -0.97 -13.49 5.21
N GLU A 68 -2.28 -13.71 5.39
CA GLU A 68 -3.33 -13.02 4.62
C GLU A 68 -3.58 -11.62 5.19
N LEU A 69 -3.89 -10.66 4.31
CA LEU A 69 -4.29 -9.30 4.66
C LEU A 69 -5.74 -9.03 4.23
N PRO A 70 -6.54 -8.34 5.06
CA PRO A 70 -7.93 -8.05 4.72
C PRO A 70 -8.08 -6.92 3.67
N PHE A 71 -7.05 -6.08 3.53
CA PHE A 71 -6.91 -5.01 2.55
C PHE A 71 -5.43 -4.65 2.39
N ALA A 72 -5.02 -4.22 1.20
CA ALA A 72 -3.70 -3.63 0.96
C ALA A 72 -3.77 -2.70 -0.26
N GLY A 73 -3.05 -1.58 -0.23
CA GLY A 73 -3.17 -0.56 -1.28
C GLY A 73 -2.52 -0.98 -2.61
N HIS A 74 -1.19 -1.15 -2.64
CA HIS A 74 -0.48 -1.45 -3.88
C HIS A 74 -0.91 -2.78 -4.54
N PRO A 75 -1.23 -3.86 -3.77
CA PRO A 75 -1.65 -5.12 -4.38
C PRO A 75 -3.00 -4.98 -5.08
N MET A 76 -3.92 -4.23 -4.47
CA MET A 76 -5.22 -3.93 -5.08
C MET A 76 -5.09 -3.00 -6.29
N LEU A 77 -4.20 -2.00 -6.26
CA LEU A 77 -3.93 -1.16 -7.43
C LEU A 77 -3.41 -2.00 -8.61
N GLY A 78 -2.41 -2.84 -8.38
CA GLY A 78 -1.88 -3.70 -9.43
C GLY A 78 -2.88 -4.74 -9.92
N THR A 79 -3.72 -5.27 -9.03
CA THR A 79 -4.85 -6.14 -9.40
C THR A 79 -5.87 -5.42 -10.27
N ALA A 80 -6.20 -4.17 -9.97
CA ALA A 80 -7.07 -3.35 -10.81
C ALA A 80 -6.45 -3.13 -12.20
N VAL A 81 -5.15 -2.81 -12.30
CA VAL A 81 -4.45 -2.69 -13.59
C VAL A 81 -4.54 -3.99 -14.39
N ALA A 82 -4.25 -5.13 -13.75
CA ALA A 82 -4.26 -6.43 -14.40
C ALA A 82 -5.67 -6.82 -14.90
N LEU A 83 -6.69 -6.66 -14.05
CA LEU A 83 -8.08 -6.96 -14.41
C LEU A 83 -8.64 -5.97 -15.44
N GLY A 84 -8.31 -4.68 -15.34
CA GLY A 84 -8.78 -3.67 -16.28
C GLY A 84 -8.33 -3.96 -17.71
N GLN A 85 -7.11 -4.48 -17.89
CA GLN A 85 -6.62 -4.93 -19.20
C GLN A 85 -7.37 -6.18 -19.70
N THR A 86 -7.58 -7.17 -18.83
CA THR A 86 -8.22 -8.45 -19.18
C THR A 86 -9.71 -8.28 -19.48
N LEU A 87 -10.42 -7.52 -18.63
CA LEU A 87 -11.85 -7.26 -18.74
C LEU A 87 -12.19 -6.10 -19.68
N LYS A 88 -11.19 -5.30 -20.09
CA LYS A 88 -11.35 -4.09 -20.91
C LYS A 88 -12.33 -3.08 -20.29
N GLN A 89 -12.19 -2.85 -18.98
CA GLN A 89 -13.01 -1.93 -18.19
C GLN A 89 -12.16 -0.79 -17.64
N ASP A 90 -12.74 0.40 -17.58
CA ASP A 90 -12.17 1.61 -16.99
C ASP A 90 -12.64 1.87 -15.54
N ARG A 91 -13.58 1.05 -15.05
CA ARG A 91 -14.07 1.08 -13.67
C ARG A 91 -14.25 -0.35 -13.19
N LEU A 92 -13.84 -0.61 -11.95
CA LEU A 92 -13.96 -1.91 -11.30
C LEU A 92 -14.48 -1.75 -9.88
N LEU A 93 -15.25 -2.71 -9.40
CA LEU A 93 -15.64 -2.88 -8.01
C LEU A 93 -15.06 -4.21 -7.51
N LEU A 94 -13.99 -4.13 -6.72
CA LEU A 94 -13.28 -5.32 -6.24
C LEU A 94 -13.66 -5.64 -4.80
N GLU A 95 -14.15 -6.85 -4.56
CA GLU A 95 -14.58 -7.33 -3.27
C GLU A 95 -13.37 -7.76 -2.42
N THR A 96 -13.24 -7.24 -1.21
CA THR A 96 -12.20 -7.62 -0.23
C THR A 96 -12.84 -8.04 1.09
N ALA A 97 -12.03 -8.46 2.06
CA ALA A 97 -12.50 -8.72 3.43
C ALA A 97 -12.91 -7.42 4.16
N MET A 98 -12.43 -6.26 3.70
CA MET A 98 -12.82 -4.94 4.21
C MET A 98 -14.02 -4.33 3.48
N GLY A 99 -14.67 -5.10 2.59
CA GLY A 99 -15.79 -4.64 1.77
C GLY A 99 -15.37 -4.37 0.32
N ASP A 100 -16.24 -3.68 -0.41
CA ASP A 100 -16.11 -3.53 -1.86
C ASP A 100 -15.40 -2.21 -2.17
N ILE A 101 -14.33 -2.29 -2.96
CA ILE A 101 -13.41 -1.18 -3.21
C ILE A 101 -13.58 -0.72 -4.67
N PRO A 102 -14.10 0.48 -4.90
CA PRO A 102 -14.22 1.06 -6.24
C PRO A 102 -12.86 1.52 -6.79
N PHE A 103 -12.62 1.23 -8.07
CA PHE A 103 -11.47 1.67 -8.83
C PHE A 103 -11.89 2.42 -10.09
N GLU A 104 -11.10 3.44 -10.45
CA GLU A 104 -11.19 4.16 -11.70
C GLU A 104 -9.84 4.08 -12.40
N LEU A 105 -9.85 3.69 -13.66
CA LEU A 105 -8.68 3.45 -14.48
C LEU A 105 -8.71 4.39 -15.68
N THR A 106 -7.56 4.96 -16.02
CA THR A 106 -7.42 5.82 -17.18
C THR A 106 -6.14 5.42 -17.90
N ALA A 107 -6.29 4.94 -19.13
CA ALA A 107 -5.16 4.75 -20.03
C ALA A 107 -4.51 6.11 -20.29
N THR A 108 -3.19 6.16 -20.26
CA THR A 108 -2.45 7.36 -20.66
C THR A 108 -2.15 7.28 -22.16
N GLU A 109 -2.36 8.38 -22.88
CA GLU A 109 -2.27 8.40 -24.36
C GLU A 109 -0.88 7.99 -24.90
N ASP A 110 0.18 8.15 -24.09
CA ASP A 110 1.59 7.95 -24.51
C ASP A 110 2.41 6.98 -23.61
N ASP A 111 1.83 6.36 -22.58
CA ASP A 111 2.54 5.52 -21.61
C ASP A 111 1.91 4.11 -21.55
N GLU A 112 2.72 3.06 -21.40
CA GLU A 112 2.23 1.70 -21.13
C GLU A 112 1.60 1.59 -19.72
N ALA A 113 1.81 2.60 -18.88
CA ALA A 113 1.27 2.68 -17.54
C ALA A 113 -0.20 3.10 -17.53
N VAL A 114 -0.98 2.50 -16.62
CA VAL A 114 -2.38 2.87 -16.41
C VAL A 114 -2.46 3.71 -15.14
N ARG A 115 -3.12 4.87 -15.20
CA ARG A 115 -3.43 5.64 -14.01
C ARG A 115 -4.63 5.03 -13.31
N VAL A 116 -4.52 4.80 -12.00
CA VAL A 116 -5.56 4.19 -11.17
C VAL A 116 -5.86 5.06 -9.97
N TRP A 117 -7.13 5.17 -9.62
CA TRP A 117 -7.62 5.70 -8.36
C TRP A 117 -8.46 4.66 -7.64
N MET A 118 -8.37 4.61 -6.31
CA MET A 118 -9.19 3.76 -5.45
C MET A 118 -9.80 4.59 -4.31
N ALA A 119 -11.02 4.25 -3.91
CA ALA A 119 -11.61 4.74 -2.66
C ALA A 119 -11.28 3.76 -1.53
N GLN A 120 -10.41 4.15 -0.60
CA GLN A 120 -9.95 3.26 0.47
C GLN A 120 -10.94 3.22 1.65
N PRO A 121 -10.94 2.15 2.46
CA PRO A 121 -11.63 2.14 3.74
C PRO A 121 -11.14 3.31 4.62
N ILE A 122 -12.08 4.04 5.22
CA ILE A 122 -11.74 5.12 6.16
C ILE A 122 -11.10 4.47 7.39
N PRO A 123 -9.85 4.82 7.75
CA PRO A 123 -9.18 4.21 8.87
C PRO A 123 -9.80 4.68 10.20
N THR A 124 -9.59 3.88 11.24
CA THR A 124 -9.61 4.37 12.63
C THR A 124 -8.20 4.71 13.07
N TRP A 125 -8.03 5.59 14.04
CA TRP A 125 -6.72 5.94 14.59
C TRP A 125 -6.76 6.23 16.09
N GLN A 126 -5.60 6.08 16.72
CA GLN A 126 -5.37 6.39 18.12
C GLN A 126 -3.88 6.65 18.38
N PRO A 127 -3.51 7.31 19.49
CA PRO A 127 -2.11 7.38 19.92
C PRO A 127 -1.48 6.00 19.99
N TYR A 128 -0.25 5.88 19.50
CA TYR A 128 0.49 4.62 19.62
C TYR A 128 1.00 4.46 21.06
N GLU A 129 0.94 3.25 21.60
CA GLU A 129 1.26 3.00 23.02
C GLU A 129 2.77 2.77 23.26
N HIS A 130 3.49 2.21 22.28
CA HIS A 130 4.92 1.85 22.40
C HIS A 130 5.84 2.88 21.73
N GLN A 131 5.57 4.17 21.93
CA GLN A 131 6.29 5.25 21.22
C GLN A 131 7.79 5.26 21.53
N VAL A 132 8.17 5.11 22.80
CA VAL A 132 9.57 5.16 23.24
C VAL A 132 10.38 4.02 22.63
N ASP A 133 9.87 2.79 22.71
CA ASP A 133 10.55 1.62 22.17
C ASP A 133 10.65 1.68 20.64
N LEU A 134 9.61 2.18 19.97
CA LEU A 134 9.61 2.36 18.52
C LEU A 134 10.64 3.39 18.07
N LEU A 135 10.69 4.54 18.75
CA LEU A 135 11.68 5.59 18.47
C LEU A 135 13.11 5.07 18.66
N ALA A 136 13.35 4.31 19.73
CA ALA A 136 14.64 3.66 19.97
C ALA A 136 15.00 2.67 18.85
N ALA A 137 14.06 1.81 18.43
CA ALA A 137 14.27 0.86 17.34
C ALA A 137 14.54 1.54 15.99
N LEU A 138 13.93 2.70 15.74
CA LEU A 138 14.14 3.50 14.52
C LEU A 138 15.42 4.36 14.57
N GLY A 139 16.02 4.54 15.75
CA GLY A 139 17.13 5.47 15.96
C GLY A 139 16.70 6.94 15.86
N VAL A 140 15.48 7.26 16.29
CA VAL A 140 14.90 8.61 16.22
C VAL A 140 14.77 9.18 17.64
N GLU A 141 15.30 10.38 17.87
CA GLU A 141 15.23 11.01 19.20
C GLU A 141 13.83 11.53 19.54
N ALA A 142 13.18 12.20 18.58
CA ALA A 142 11.85 12.76 18.74
C ALA A 142 11.11 12.85 17.40
N ALA A 143 9.81 12.53 17.42
CA ALA A 143 8.92 12.75 16.28
C ALA A 143 8.48 14.22 16.18
N THR A 144 8.28 14.72 14.96
CA THR A 144 7.84 16.11 14.72
C THR A 144 6.36 16.37 15.00
N VAL A 145 5.56 15.31 15.05
CA VAL A 145 4.13 15.30 15.39
C VAL A 145 3.83 14.05 16.25
N PRO A 146 2.68 14.00 16.95
CA PRO A 146 2.32 12.83 17.75
C PRO A 146 2.35 11.52 16.96
N ILE A 147 2.87 10.45 17.58
CA ILE A 147 2.94 9.12 16.97
C ILE A 147 1.59 8.42 17.19
N GLU A 148 0.92 8.12 16.08
CA GLU A 148 -0.39 7.48 16.07
C GLU A 148 -0.36 6.23 15.20
N VAL A 149 -1.24 5.28 15.54
CA VAL A 149 -1.50 4.07 14.75
C VAL A 149 -2.85 4.20 14.05
N TYR A 150 -2.85 3.91 12.75
CA TYR A 150 -4.04 3.89 11.90
C TYR A 150 -4.36 2.46 11.50
N ARG A 151 -5.64 2.12 11.38
CA ARG A 151 -6.12 0.80 10.95
C ARG A 151 -7.19 0.93 9.87
N ASN A 152 -6.89 0.45 8.66
CA ASN A 152 -7.81 0.29 7.52
C ASN A 152 -7.75 -1.15 6.95
N GLY A 153 -7.50 -2.11 7.83
CA GLY A 153 -7.07 -3.47 7.51
C GLY A 153 -5.73 -3.69 8.20
N PRO A 154 -4.59 -3.46 7.53
CA PRO A 154 -3.30 -3.38 8.18
C PRO A 154 -3.22 -2.19 9.14
N ARG A 155 -2.27 -2.27 10.08
CA ARG A 155 -1.92 -1.15 10.97
C ARG A 155 -0.68 -0.41 10.49
N HIS A 156 -0.78 0.91 10.48
CA HIS A 156 0.28 1.82 10.06
C HIS A 156 0.57 2.81 11.19
N VAL A 157 1.80 2.80 11.73
CA VAL A 157 2.26 3.76 12.72
C VAL A 157 3.06 4.85 12.01
N PHE A 158 2.77 6.12 12.29
CA PHE A 158 3.47 7.24 11.65
C PHE A 158 4.48 7.91 12.58
N VAL A 159 5.70 8.11 12.08
CA VAL A 159 6.78 8.80 12.78
C VAL A 159 7.29 9.93 11.88
N GLY A 160 7.02 11.17 12.28
CA GLY A 160 7.43 12.36 11.53
C GLY A 160 8.89 12.74 11.80
N LEU A 161 9.65 13.02 10.74
CA LEU A 161 11.05 13.45 10.79
C LEU A 161 11.18 14.93 10.35
N PRO A 162 12.21 15.66 10.82
CA PRO A 162 12.33 17.10 10.56
C PRO A 162 12.56 17.45 9.09
N ASN A 163 13.18 16.54 8.31
CA ASN A 163 13.44 16.74 6.89
C ASN A 163 13.78 15.42 6.18
N VAL A 164 13.82 15.48 4.85
CA VAL A 164 14.11 14.32 3.99
C VAL A 164 15.52 13.75 4.23
N ALA A 165 16.50 14.58 4.58
CA ALA A 165 17.86 14.10 4.87
C ALA A 165 17.87 13.22 6.14
N ALA A 166 17.17 13.65 7.20
CA ALA A 166 17.00 12.84 8.41
C ALA A 166 16.25 11.52 8.14
N LEU A 167 15.19 11.57 7.32
CA LEU A 167 14.47 10.36 6.88
C LEU A 167 15.40 9.39 6.11
N SER A 168 16.20 9.91 5.19
CA SER A 168 17.11 9.11 4.36
C SER A 168 18.24 8.49 5.20
N ALA A 169 18.63 9.16 6.29
CA ALA A 169 19.69 8.72 7.19
C ALA A 169 19.26 7.63 8.20
N LEU A 170 17.97 7.26 8.26
CA LEU A 170 17.52 6.21 9.19
C LEU A 170 18.17 4.86 8.85
N HIS A 171 18.66 4.20 9.89
CA HIS A 171 19.15 2.82 9.87
C HIS A 171 18.48 2.05 11.01
N PRO A 172 17.22 1.61 10.85
CA PRO A 172 16.49 0.97 11.93
C PRO A 172 17.12 -0.35 12.38
N ASP A 173 17.01 -0.66 13.67
CA ASP A 173 17.29 -1.99 14.19
C ASP A 173 16.11 -2.92 13.85
N HIS A 174 16.23 -3.65 12.74
CA HIS A 174 15.19 -4.58 12.29
C HIS A 174 14.92 -5.73 13.28
N ARG A 175 15.90 -6.10 14.13
CA ARG A 175 15.67 -7.09 15.18
C ARG A 175 14.78 -6.50 16.26
N ALA A 176 15.06 -5.26 16.69
CA ALA A 176 14.17 -4.56 17.62
C ALA A 176 12.78 -4.35 17.02
N LEU A 177 12.70 -3.97 15.72
CA LEU A 177 11.41 -3.81 15.03
C LEU A 177 10.60 -5.11 14.94
N SER A 178 11.24 -6.28 14.99
CA SER A 178 10.52 -7.56 14.97
C SER A 178 9.70 -7.83 16.23
N ALA A 179 9.92 -7.08 17.31
CA ALA A 179 9.13 -7.16 18.53
C ALA A 179 7.76 -6.47 18.43
N PHE A 180 7.47 -5.69 17.37
CA PHE A 180 6.19 -5.03 17.18
C PHE A 180 5.28 -5.87 16.25
N PRO A 181 4.30 -6.60 16.79
CA PRO A 181 3.43 -7.43 15.98
C PRO A 181 2.38 -6.59 15.24
N ASP A 182 1.95 -7.09 14.07
CA ASP A 182 0.81 -6.56 13.32
C ASP A 182 0.91 -5.04 13.10
N MET A 183 2.04 -4.53 12.60
CA MET A 183 2.16 -3.11 12.26
C MET A 183 3.28 -2.84 11.25
N ALA A 184 3.13 -1.76 10.50
CA ALA A 184 4.18 -1.16 9.70
C ALA A 184 4.59 0.20 10.29
N ALA A 185 5.89 0.41 10.48
CA ALA A 185 6.44 1.70 10.91
C ALA A 185 6.70 2.58 9.69
N ASN A 186 5.94 3.66 9.54
CA ASN A 186 5.98 4.58 8.40
C ASN A 186 6.64 5.88 8.84
N CYS A 187 7.92 6.03 8.49
CA CYS A 187 8.68 7.24 8.74
C CYS A 187 8.45 8.22 7.60
N PHE A 188 8.14 9.48 7.88
CA PHE A 188 7.83 10.46 6.84
C PHE A 188 8.47 11.82 7.09
N ALA A 189 8.72 12.56 6.01
CA ALA A 189 9.18 13.94 6.05
C ALA A 189 8.73 14.69 4.80
N GLY A 190 8.48 15.98 4.89
CA GLY A 190 8.00 16.77 3.75
C GLY A 190 7.32 18.05 4.17
N SER A 191 6.66 18.69 3.21
CA SER A 191 5.93 19.94 3.44
C SER A 191 4.91 20.19 2.34
N GLY A 192 3.76 20.76 2.70
CA GLY A 192 2.72 21.13 1.75
C GLY A 192 2.19 19.89 1.02
N THR A 193 2.31 19.87 -0.30
CA THR A 193 1.81 18.76 -1.14
C THR A 193 2.83 17.68 -1.41
N ARG A 194 4.06 17.78 -0.90
CA ARG A 194 5.14 16.83 -1.23
C ARG A 194 5.73 16.19 0.01
N TRP A 195 5.65 14.88 0.05
CA TRP A 195 6.06 14.05 1.17
C TRP A 195 6.97 12.92 0.70
N ARG A 196 7.92 12.56 1.55
CA ARG A 196 8.74 11.36 1.43
C ARG A 196 8.36 10.41 2.54
N MET A 197 8.35 9.11 2.23
CA MET A 197 8.06 8.07 3.20
C MET A 197 9.06 6.91 3.07
N ARG A 198 9.34 6.24 4.19
CA ARG A 198 10.01 4.94 4.26
C ARG A 198 9.20 4.05 5.20
N MET A 199 9.00 2.78 4.85
CA MET A 199 8.20 1.86 5.65
C MET A 199 9.02 0.62 6.00
N PHE A 200 8.97 0.22 7.26
CA PHE A 200 9.64 -0.98 7.77
C PHE A 200 8.62 -1.88 8.48
N SER A 201 8.58 -3.17 8.15
CA SER A 201 7.64 -4.10 8.81
C SER A 201 8.12 -5.56 8.77
N PRO A 202 8.94 -5.98 9.75
CA PRO A 202 9.21 -7.40 9.95
C PRO A 202 7.91 -8.21 10.17
N ALA A 203 6.89 -7.61 10.79
CA ALA A 203 5.59 -8.24 11.04
C ALA A 203 4.86 -8.64 9.76
N TYR A 204 5.01 -7.88 8.67
CA TYR A 204 4.46 -8.21 7.35
C TYR A 204 5.50 -8.85 6.42
N GLY A 205 6.66 -9.24 6.94
CA GLY A 205 7.69 -9.97 6.20
C GLY A 205 8.56 -9.12 5.29
N VAL A 206 8.60 -7.79 5.49
CA VAL A 206 9.38 -6.87 4.64
C VAL A 206 10.38 -6.04 5.47
N VAL A 207 11.63 -5.98 5.02
CA VAL A 207 12.68 -5.17 5.66
C VAL A 207 12.39 -3.69 5.45
N GLU A 208 12.28 -3.27 4.19
CA GLU A 208 11.84 -1.93 3.78
C GLU A 208 10.96 -2.07 2.54
N ASP A 209 9.79 -1.43 2.53
CA ASP A 209 8.79 -1.55 1.48
C ASP A 209 8.87 -0.40 0.45
N ALA A 210 8.64 -0.71 -0.82
CA ALA A 210 8.76 0.24 -1.93
C ALA A 210 7.57 1.21 -2.01
N ALA A 211 6.34 0.71 -1.83
CA ALA A 211 5.13 1.51 -1.88
C ALA A 211 4.04 0.93 -0.97
N THR A 212 3.83 1.57 0.18
CA THR A 212 2.82 1.15 1.15
C THR A 212 1.51 1.86 0.88
N GLY A 213 0.81 1.44 -0.19
CA GLY A 213 -0.39 2.13 -0.67
C GLY A 213 -1.52 2.26 0.35
N SER A 214 -1.66 1.34 1.30
CA SER A 214 -2.65 1.43 2.39
C SER A 214 -2.26 2.44 3.47
N ALA A 215 -1.01 2.91 3.50
CA ALA A 215 -0.54 3.98 4.38
C ALA A 215 -0.70 5.37 3.75
N ALA A 216 -0.86 5.49 2.43
CA ALA A 216 -0.96 6.79 1.75
C ALA A 216 -2.18 7.61 2.20
N GLY A 217 -3.36 6.98 2.27
CA GLY A 217 -4.57 7.60 2.78
C GLY A 217 -4.46 8.02 4.25
N PRO A 218 -4.07 7.11 5.16
CA PRO A 218 -3.75 7.44 6.55
C PRO A 218 -2.72 8.57 6.72
N LEU A 219 -1.66 8.61 5.92
CA LEU A 219 -0.67 9.69 5.97
C LEU A 219 -1.32 11.03 5.62
N ALA A 220 -2.14 11.07 4.56
CA ALA A 220 -2.87 12.27 4.16
C ALA A 220 -3.82 12.78 5.26
N ILE A 221 -4.51 11.88 5.97
CA ILE A 221 -5.30 12.23 7.15
C ILE A 221 -4.38 12.82 8.23
N HIS A 222 -3.27 12.15 8.54
CA HIS A 222 -2.36 12.52 9.62
C HIS A 222 -1.77 13.92 9.40
N VAL A 223 -1.24 14.20 8.22
CA VAL A 223 -0.67 15.53 7.91
C VAL A 223 -1.74 16.62 7.84
N ALA A 224 -2.98 16.30 7.45
CA ALA A 224 -4.09 17.25 7.48
C ALA A 224 -4.55 17.57 8.91
N ARG A 225 -4.67 16.55 9.77
CA ARG A 225 -5.05 16.70 11.19
C ARG A 225 -4.08 17.58 11.97
N TYR A 226 -2.78 17.49 11.68
CA TYR A 226 -1.74 18.30 12.30
C TYR A 226 -1.43 19.61 11.55
N GLY A 227 -2.26 20.01 10.58
CA GLY A 227 -2.16 21.29 9.89
C GLY A 227 -0.95 21.42 8.95
N LEU A 228 -0.31 20.31 8.59
CA LEU A 228 0.83 20.26 7.67
C LEU A 228 0.40 20.20 6.19
N ALA A 229 -0.84 19.78 5.94
CA ALA A 229 -1.53 19.86 4.66
C ALA A 229 -3.01 20.24 4.87
N ARG A 230 -3.76 20.45 3.79
CA ARG A 230 -5.20 20.76 3.86
C ARG A 230 -6.04 19.54 3.49
N TYR A 231 -7.19 19.41 4.13
CA TYR A 231 -8.25 18.53 3.63
C TYR A 231 -8.71 18.97 2.23
N GLY A 232 -9.09 18.00 1.40
CA GLY A 232 -9.49 18.19 0.00
C GLY A 232 -8.34 18.52 -0.96
N GLN A 233 -7.09 18.51 -0.49
CA GLN A 233 -5.91 18.77 -1.30
C GLN A 233 -5.19 17.46 -1.62
N ASP A 234 -4.78 17.29 -2.88
CA ASP A 234 -3.91 16.20 -3.28
C ASP A 234 -2.51 16.38 -2.67
N ILE A 235 -2.00 15.32 -2.06
CA ILE A 235 -0.60 15.21 -1.68
C ILE A 235 0.09 14.11 -2.48
N GLU A 236 1.35 14.33 -2.82
CA GLU A 236 2.26 13.38 -3.43
C GLU A 236 3.15 12.78 -2.34
N ILE A 237 3.25 11.45 -2.32
CA ILE A 237 4.07 10.69 -1.38
C ILE A 237 5.02 9.83 -2.20
N LEU A 238 6.30 10.16 -2.14
CA LEU A 238 7.37 9.41 -2.81
C LEU A 238 8.08 8.49 -1.80
N GLN A 239 7.96 7.19 -2.03
CA GLN A 239 8.54 6.13 -1.20
C GLN A 239 9.55 5.28 -2.00
N GLY A 240 10.38 4.51 -1.30
CA GLY A 240 11.23 3.47 -1.90
C GLY A 240 12.50 3.99 -2.60
N VAL A 241 12.79 5.28 -2.49
CA VAL A 241 13.98 5.90 -3.11
C VAL A 241 15.27 5.28 -2.58
N GLU A 242 15.36 5.09 -1.26
CA GLU A 242 16.54 4.54 -0.57
C GLU A 242 16.87 3.10 -1.03
N ILE A 243 15.85 2.33 -1.39
CA ILE A 243 15.98 0.96 -1.90
C ILE A 243 15.94 0.88 -3.43
N ARG A 244 16.04 2.03 -4.12
CA ARG A 244 16.02 2.15 -5.61
C ARG A 244 14.77 1.57 -6.26
N ARG A 245 13.63 1.74 -5.58
CA ARG A 245 12.28 1.41 -6.06
C ARG A 245 11.36 2.62 -5.90
N PRO A 246 11.69 3.75 -6.55
CA PRO A 246 10.93 4.98 -6.39
C PRO A 246 9.46 4.74 -6.76
N SER A 247 8.56 5.11 -5.86
CA SER A 247 7.14 4.84 -5.97
C SER A 247 6.35 6.09 -5.64
N LEU A 248 5.58 6.60 -6.59
CA LEU A 248 4.81 7.83 -6.43
C LEU A 248 3.33 7.52 -6.19
N MET A 249 2.88 7.79 -4.97
CA MET A 249 1.48 7.70 -4.57
C MET A 249 0.88 9.10 -4.52
N THR A 250 -0.37 9.24 -4.93
CA THR A 250 -1.19 10.45 -4.70
C THR A 250 -2.29 10.09 -3.70
N ALA A 251 -2.55 10.95 -2.73
CA ALA A 251 -3.63 10.78 -1.78
C ALA A 251 -4.45 12.06 -1.63
N THR A 252 -5.76 11.90 -1.54
CA THR A 252 -6.73 12.97 -1.31
C THR A 252 -7.66 12.54 -0.18
N VAL A 253 -7.89 13.42 0.79
CA VAL A 253 -8.78 13.14 1.93
C VAL A 253 -9.74 14.30 2.09
N ASP A 254 -11.04 14.02 1.96
CA ASP A 254 -12.07 15.01 2.28
C ASP A 254 -12.51 14.85 3.74
N GLY A 255 -12.55 15.96 4.48
CA GLY A 255 -12.89 15.94 5.89
C GLY A 255 -12.59 17.25 6.58
N THR A 256 -12.74 17.27 7.90
CA THR A 256 -12.33 18.37 8.79
C THR A 256 -12.07 17.81 10.19
N GLY A 257 -10.98 18.25 10.83
CA GLY A 257 -10.63 17.83 12.20
C GLY A 257 -10.52 16.31 12.31
N GLU A 258 -11.30 15.71 13.21
CA GLU A 258 -11.37 14.24 13.40
C GLU A 258 -12.40 13.55 12.48
N HIS A 259 -13.15 14.31 11.67
CA HIS A 259 -14.19 13.77 10.80
C HIS A 259 -13.70 13.63 9.35
N VAL A 260 -13.40 12.40 8.94
CA VAL A 260 -13.02 12.05 7.57
C VAL A 260 -14.26 11.50 6.84
N ARG A 261 -14.53 12.05 5.65
CA ARG A 261 -15.68 11.65 4.80
C ARG A 261 -15.26 10.73 3.65
N SER A 262 -14.06 10.92 3.10
CA SER A 262 -13.55 10.12 1.98
C SER A 262 -12.03 10.02 2.07
N VAL A 263 -11.50 8.90 1.57
CA VAL A 263 -10.06 8.68 1.38
C VAL A 263 -9.87 8.11 -0.01
N ARG A 264 -9.15 8.83 -0.86
CA ARG A 264 -8.78 8.35 -2.19
C ARG A 264 -7.27 8.24 -2.31
N VAL A 265 -6.81 7.15 -2.91
CA VAL A 265 -5.40 6.94 -3.23
C VAL A 265 -5.30 6.61 -4.71
N GLY A 266 -4.33 7.22 -5.38
CA GLY A 266 -4.08 7.01 -6.79
C GLY A 266 -2.60 6.87 -7.11
N GLY A 267 -2.34 6.38 -8.30
CA GLY A 267 -1.00 6.09 -8.78
C GLY A 267 -1.02 5.61 -10.21
N HIS A 268 0.14 5.21 -10.72
CA HIS A 268 0.25 4.51 -12.00
C HIS A 268 0.60 3.05 -11.73
N GLY A 269 0.28 2.15 -12.65
CA GLY A 269 0.81 0.80 -12.62
C GLY A 269 1.14 0.32 -14.01
N VAL A 270 2.21 -0.47 -14.12
CA VAL A 270 2.73 -0.99 -15.39
C VAL A 270 2.92 -2.49 -15.30
N VAL A 271 2.46 -3.20 -16.33
CA VAL A 271 2.66 -4.66 -16.43
C VAL A 271 4.09 -4.95 -16.82
N ILE A 272 4.78 -5.81 -16.07
CA ILE A 272 6.20 -6.11 -16.29
C ILE A 272 6.48 -7.57 -16.64
N ALA A 273 5.61 -8.49 -16.25
CA ALA A 273 5.73 -9.90 -16.63
C ALA A 273 4.37 -10.58 -16.72
N ARG A 274 4.31 -11.66 -17.50
CA ARG A 274 3.21 -12.61 -17.55
C ARG A 274 3.78 -14.02 -17.50
N GLY A 275 3.08 -14.95 -16.86
CA GLY A 275 3.54 -16.33 -16.77
C GLY A 275 2.45 -17.29 -16.32
N THR A 276 2.84 -18.56 -16.17
CA THR A 276 1.97 -19.63 -15.70
C THR A 276 2.69 -20.42 -14.62
N ILE A 277 2.00 -20.72 -13.52
CA ILE A 277 2.46 -21.68 -12.51
C ILE A 277 1.79 -23.04 -12.71
N PHE A 278 2.50 -24.12 -12.41
CA PHE A 278 2.04 -25.50 -12.67
C PHE A 278 1.31 -26.17 -11.51
N VAL A 279 1.05 -25.45 -10.43
CA VAL A 279 0.34 -25.97 -9.24
C VAL A 279 -1.15 -25.69 -9.27
#